data_AF-A0A1G3LPP9-F1
#
_entry.id   AF-A0A1G3LPP9-F1
#
_cell.length_a   1.000
_cell.length_b   1.000
_cell.length_c   1.000
_cell.angle_alpha   90.00
_cell.angle_beta   90.00
_cell.angle_gamma   90.00
#
_symmetry.space_group_name_H-M   'P 1'
#
loop_
_entity.id
_entity.type
_entity.pdbx_description
1 polymer ?
#
loop_
_entity_poly.entity_id
_entity_poly.type
_entity_poly.pdbx_seq_one_letter_code
_entity_poly.pdbx_strand_id
1 'polypeptide(L)'
;MKKLIVILFVFFISFYCFSQKISGITTTLIIIEEQENDTFVNDSTPFTDGIFNAMWEKEFIFFDMKIDKPIKVVSGMLEIQSYVNDARGAGADSILLIKFNYKTKKEGAGIRLSATEALYNLYSLNTMKSLRNGKIKLNISEYIENNDKKNAFLKNTGNDILNDIYK
;
A
#
# COMPACT_ATOMS: atom_id res chain seq x y z
N MET A 1 -38.36 24.34 -33.45
CA MET A 1 -36.92 24.21 -33.76
C MET A 1 -36.01 24.32 -32.52
N LYS A 2 -36.24 25.23 -31.56
CA LYS A 2 -35.38 25.38 -30.35
C LYS A 2 -35.29 24.15 -29.44
N LYS A 3 -36.38 23.40 -29.23
CA LYS A 3 -36.38 22.19 -28.37
C LYS A 3 -35.59 21.01 -28.96
N LEU A 4 -35.54 20.91 -30.28
CA LEU A 4 -34.86 19.82 -30.97
C LEU A 4 -33.32 19.95 -30.87
N ILE A 5 -32.83 21.20 -30.87
CA ILE A 5 -31.41 21.53 -30.67
C ILE A 5 -30.97 21.17 -29.25
N VAL A 6 -31.80 21.45 -28.24
CA VAL A 6 -31.48 21.11 -26.84
C VAL A 6 -31.39 19.60 -26.65
N ILE A 7 -32.28 18.82 -27.26
CA ILE A 7 -32.23 17.35 -27.19
C ILE A 7 -30.97 16.81 -27.87
N LEU A 8 -30.60 17.33 -29.04
CA LEU A 8 -29.36 16.95 -29.72
C LEU A 8 -28.12 17.33 -28.91
N PHE A 9 -28.13 18.48 -28.23
CA PHE A 9 -27.04 18.96 -27.39
C PHE A 9 -26.86 18.11 -26.13
N VAL A 10 -27.97 17.72 -25.49
CA VAL A 10 -27.96 16.78 -24.35
C VAL A 10 -27.44 15.41 -24.79
N PHE A 11 -27.86 14.91 -25.96
CA PHE A 11 -27.38 13.63 -26.50
C PHE A 11 -25.87 13.66 -26.79
N PHE A 12 -25.37 14.76 -27.34
CA PHE A 12 -23.94 14.98 -27.59
C PHE A 12 -23.13 15.05 -26.28
N ILE A 13 -23.63 15.75 -25.24
CA ILE A 13 -22.98 15.80 -23.93
C ILE A 13 -22.95 14.41 -23.28
N SER A 14 -24.04 13.65 -23.31
CA SER A 14 -24.05 12.29 -22.78
C SER A 14 -23.10 11.34 -23.53
N PHE A 15 -22.94 11.52 -24.85
CA PHE A 15 -21.96 10.77 -25.64
C PHE A 15 -20.52 11.21 -25.33
N TYR A 16 -20.29 12.51 -25.09
CA TYR A 16 -19.00 13.08 -24.68
C TYR A 16 -18.60 12.66 -23.25
N CYS A 17 -19.57 12.52 -22.34
CA CYS A 17 -19.36 11.98 -21.00
C CYS A 17 -19.10 10.46 -21.02
N PHE A 18 -19.72 9.70 -21.92
CA PHE A 18 -19.37 8.28 -22.13
C PHE A 18 -18.00 8.09 -22.83
N SER A 19 -17.53 9.12 -23.55
CA SER A 19 -16.21 9.19 -24.17
C SER A 19 -15.08 9.53 -23.19
N GLN A 20 -15.38 9.94 -21.96
CA GLN A 20 -14.40 9.95 -20.89
C GLN A 20 -14.11 8.49 -20.54
N LYS A 21 -13.18 7.89 -21.29
CA LYS A 21 -12.52 6.65 -20.90
C LYS A 21 -12.16 6.81 -19.43
N ILE A 22 -12.57 5.85 -18.60
CA ILE A 22 -11.86 5.60 -17.35
C ILE A 22 -10.38 5.59 -17.72
N SER A 23 -9.67 6.62 -17.28
CA SER A 23 -8.29 6.90 -17.59
C SER A 23 -7.42 5.90 -16.82
N GLY A 24 -7.53 4.61 -17.18
CA GLY A 24 -6.85 3.48 -16.55
C GLY A 24 -7.16 3.35 -15.06
N ILE A 25 -7.88 2.30 -14.67
CA ILE A 25 -7.79 1.86 -13.27
C ILE A 25 -6.35 1.38 -13.10
N THR A 26 -5.49 2.20 -12.48
CA THR A 26 -4.12 1.78 -12.18
C THR A 26 -4.19 0.94 -10.92
N THR A 27 -3.98 -0.35 -11.08
CA THR A 27 -3.99 -1.31 -9.98
C THR A 27 -2.58 -1.46 -9.41
N THR A 28 -2.44 -1.36 -8.09
CA THR A 28 -1.18 -1.61 -7.39
C THR A 28 -1.35 -2.82 -6.48
N LEU A 29 -0.54 -3.86 -6.68
CA LEU A 29 -0.34 -4.92 -5.69
C LEU A 29 0.56 -4.39 -4.59
N ILE A 30 0.13 -4.45 -3.33
CA ILE A 30 0.98 -4.06 -2.20
C ILE A 30 1.43 -5.30 -1.44
N ILE A 31 2.74 -5.47 -1.32
CA ILE A 31 3.33 -6.58 -0.57
C ILE A 31 4.13 -5.99 0.56
N ILE A 32 3.85 -6.46 1.77
CA ILE A 32 4.50 -5.96 2.97
C ILE A 32 5.30 -7.06 3.64
N GLU A 33 6.54 -6.73 3.93
CA GLU A 33 7.36 -7.50 4.84
C GLU A 33 7.43 -6.83 6.20
N GLU A 34 7.03 -7.55 7.24
CA GLU A 34 7.14 -7.11 8.63
C GLU A 34 8.18 -7.94 9.39
N GLN A 35 9.10 -7.24 10.06
CA GLN A 35 10.14 -7.85 10.88
C GLN A 35 10.13 -7.23 12.28
N GLU A 36 9.88 -8.06 13.30
CA GLU A 36 9.87 -7.68 14.71
C GLU A 36 11.19 -8.08 15.37
N ASN A 37 11.94 -7.14 15.94
CA ASN A 37 13.18 -7.44 16.67
C ASN A 37 14.10 -8.41 15.88
N ASP A 38 14.25 -8.16 14.58
CA ASP A 38 15.00 -8.97 13.62
C ASP A 38 14.45 -10.39 13.37
N THR A 39 13.27 -10.71 13.89
CA THR A 39 12.57 -11.99 13.69
C THR A 39 11.37 -11.81 12.76
N PHE A 40 11.23 -12.71 11.80
CA PHE A 40 10.08 -12.72 10.90
C PHE A 40 8.82 -13.14 11.66
N VAL A 41 7.70 -12.44 11.46
CA VAL A 41 6.46 -12.76 12.19
C VAL A 41 5.39 -13.27 11.24
N ASN A 42 4.80 -14.40 11.59
CA ASN A 42 3.77 -15.09 10.80
C ASN A 42 2.34 -14.90 11.33
N ASP A 43 2.14 -14.39 12.56
CA ASP A 43 0.83 -14.27 13.22
C ASP A 43 0.69 -12.97 14.03
N SER A 44 -0.55 -12.44 14.07
CA SER A 44 -1.09 -11.35 14.90
C SER A 44 -0.07 -10.42 15.56
N THR A 45 0.61 -9.62 14.74
CA THR A 45 1.51 -8.56 15.21
C THR A 45 0.68 -7.33 15.60
N PRO A 46 1.28 -6.34 16.29
CA PRO A 46 0.65 -5.04 16.41
C PRO A 46 0.28 -4.42 15.07
N PHE A 47 0.90 -4.81 13.94
CA PHE A 47 0.68 -4.23 12.62
C PHE A 47 -0.09 -5.12 11.60
N THR A 48 -0.02 -6.46 11.68
CA THR A 48 -0.56 -7.42 10.68
C THR A 48 -2.02 -7.77 10.85
N ASP A 49 -2.86 -6.75 10.76
CA ASP A 49 -4.21 -6.86 10.17
C ASP A 49 -4.69 -5.43 9.87
N GLY A 50 -4.35 -4.47 10.73
CA GLY A 50 -4.98 -3.15 10.72
C GLY A 50 -4.27 -2.06 9.92
N ILE A 51 -2.96 -2.14 9.59
CA ILE A 51 -2.36 -1.08 8.74
C ILE A 51 -3.03 -1.15 7.37
N PHE A 52 -3.07 -2.36 6.81
CA PHE A 52 -3.31 -2.57 5.40
C PHE A 52 -4.79 -2.85 5.08
N ASN A 53 -5.55 -3.48 6.00
CA ASN A 53 -7.02 -3.46 5.92
C ASN A 53 -7.56 -2.02 5.91
N ALA A 54 -6.89 -1.09 6.60
CA ALA A 54 -7.28 0.31 6.63
C ALA A 54 -6.84 1.12 5.39
N MET A 55 -5.93 0.59 4.58
CA MET A 55 -5.53 1.18 3.30
C MET A 55 -6.48 0.84 2.15
N TRP A 56 -7.35 -0.18 2.31
CA TRP A 56 -8.41 -0.51 1.37
C TRP A 56 -9.54 0.53 1.29
N GLU A 57 -9.53 1.57 2.14
CA GLU A 57 -10.45 2.71 2.02
C GLU A 57 -10.05 3.72 0.93
N LYS A 58 -8.97 3.50 0.17
CA LYS A 58 -8.65 4.25 -1.07
C LYS A 58 -9.01 3.44 -2.31
N GLU A 59 -9.55 4.13 -3.33
CA GLU A 59 -10.24 3.49 -4.47
C GLU A 59 -9.42 2.46 -5.28
N PHE A 60 -8.07 2.40 -5.23
CA PHE A 60 -7.28 1.55 -6.15
C PHE A 60 -5.99 0.92 -5.58
N ILE A 61 -6.11 0.13 -4.51
CA ILE A 61 -5.02 -0.69 -3.95
C ILE A 61 -5.60 -2.10 -3.71
N PHE A 62 -5.06 -3.14 -4.34
CA PHE A 62 -5.61 -4.49 -4.20
C PHE A 62 -4.53 -5.54 -3.91
N PHE A 63 -4.93 -6.49 -3.05
CA PHE A 63 -4.23 -7.70 -2.61
C PHE A 63 -3.06 -7.46 -1.64
N ASP A 64 -3.23 -7.97 -0.42
CA ASP A 64 -2.15 -8.32 0.49
C ASP A 64 -1.74 -9.76 0.16
N MET A 65 -0.44 -10.02 0.11
CA MET A 65 0.10 -11.35 -0.13
C MET A 65 0.94 -11.78 1.06
N LYS A 66 0.59 -12.93 1.63
CA LYS A 66 1.46 -13.60 2.60
C LYS A 66 2.78 -13.95 1.92
N ILE A 67 3.87 -13.39 2.44
CA ILE A 67 5.22 -13.64 1.96
C ILE A 67 5.80 -14.88 2.64
N ASP A 68 6.02 -15.94 1.87
CA ASP A 68 6.68 -17.16 2.36
C ASP A 68 8.20 -17.03 2.49
N LYS A 69 8.78 -16.04 1.79
CA LYS A 69 10.22 -15.78 1.74
C LYS A 69 10.47 -14.28 1.88
N PRO A 70 11.58 -13.90 2.55
CA PRO A 70 11.87 -12.50 2.76
C PRO A 70 12.18 -11.77 1.45
N ILE A 71 11.69 -10.54 1.34
CA ILE A 71 12.01 -9.59 0.28
C ILE A 71 13.48 -9.21 0.42
N LYS A 72 14.29 -9.65 -0.53
CA LYS A 72 15.72 -9.32 -0.55
C LYS A 72 15.90 -7.84 -0.88
N VAL A 73 16.96 -7.26 -0.34
CA VAL A 73 17.45 -5.93 -0.74
C VAL A 73 18.62 -6.14 -1.68
N VAL A 74 18.49 -5.70 -2.93
CA VAL A 74 19.54 -5.77 -3.96
C VAL A 74 19.86 -4.36 -4.41
N SER A 75 21.13 -3.96 -4.30
CA SER A 75 21.59 -2.61 -4.66
C SER A 75 20.78 -1.48 -4.00
N GLY A 76 20.37 -1.70 -2.74
CA GLY A 76 19.60 -0.72 -1.95
C GLY A 76 18.10 -0.65 -2.29
N MET A 77 17.59 -1.53 -3.16
CA MET A 77 16.17 -1.59 -3.53
C MET A 77 15.56 -2.94 -3.12
N LEU A 78 14.28 -2.95 -2.78
CA LEU A 78 13.54 -4.19 -2.57
C LEU A 78 13.42 -4.94 -3.90
N GLU A 79 13.80 -6.22 -3.91
CA GLU A 79 13.80 -7.07 -5.09
C GLU A 79 12.38 -7.48 -5.47
N ILE A 80 11.96 -7.12 -6.69
CA ILE A 80 10.60 -7.33 -7.21
C ILE A 80 10.40 -8.69 -7.88
N GLN A 81 11.49 -9.35 -8.29
CA GLN A 81 11.43 -10.44 -9.28
C GLN A 81 10.57 -11.62 -8.82
N SER A 82 10.63 -11.96 -7.53
CA SER A 82 9.84 -13.04 -6.93
C SER A 82 8.34 -12.82 -7.00
N TYR A 83 7.89 -11.57 -7.16
CA TYR A 83 6.49 -11.16 -7.05
C TYR A 83 5.87 -10.73 -8.39
N VAL A 84 6.67 -10.61 -9.45
CA VAL A 84 6.22 -10.13 -10.77
C VAL A 84 5.11 -11.02 -11.35
N ASN A 85 5.28 -12.34 -11.25
CA ASN A 85 4.33 -13.29 -11.83
C ASN A 85 3.01 -13.29 -11.08
N ASP A 86 3.07 -13.25 -9.74
CA ASP A 86 1.87 -13.24 -8.91
C ASP A 86 1.09 -11.94 -9.11
N ALA A 87 1.79 -10.81 -9.21
CA ALA A 87 1.17 -9.51 -9.49
C ALA A 87 0.50 -9.46 -10.87
N ARG A 88 1.14 -10.01 -11.90
CA ARG A 88 0.54 -10.13 -13.24
C ARG A 88 -0.65 -11.08 -13.23
N GLY A 89 -0.57 -12.19 -12.51
CA GLY A 89 -1.67 -13.13 -12.34
C GLY A 89 -2.88 -12.51 -11.65
N ALA A 90 -2.64 -11.57 -10.72
CA ALA A 90 -3.67 -10.78 -10.04
C ALA A 90 -4.20 -9.59 -10.88
N GLY A 91 -3.63 -9.32 -12.06
CA GLY A 91 -4.03 -8.22 -12.93
C GLY A 91 -3.52 -6.84 -12.50
N ALA A 92 -2.46 -6.77 -11.70
CA ALA A 92 -1.87 -5.51 -11.25
C ALA A 92 -1.08 -4.78 -12.36
N ASP A 93 -1.15 -3.45 -12.41
CA ASP A 93 -0.32 -2.59 -13.26
C ASP A 93 1.04 -2.27 -12.63
N SER A 94 1.12 -2.37 -11.31
CA SER A 94 2.30 -2.06 -10.52
C SER A 94 2.39 -2.88 -9.24
N ILE A 95 3.59 -2.97 -8.70
CA ILE A 95 3.89 -3.61 -7.41
C ILE A 95 4.48 -2.55 -6.50
N LEU A 96 3.94 -2.41 -5.30
CA LEU A 96 4.55 -1.66 -4.22
C LEU A 96 5.01 -2.65 -3.15
N LEU A 97 6.31 -2.83 -3.05
CA LEU A 97 6.93 -3.54 -1.94
C LEU A 97 7.20 -2.57 -0.81
N ILE A 98 6.85 -2.93 0.43
CA ILE A 98 7.20 -2.17 1.62
C ILE A 98 7.81 -3.13 2.65
N LYS A 99 8.97 -2.78 3.20
CA LYS A 99 9.60 -3.54 4.28
C LYS A 99 9.66 -2.70 5.55
N PHE A 100 9.04 -3.19 6.61
CA PHE A 100 8.98 -2.60 7.94
C PHE A 100 9.81 -3.39 8.93
N ASN A 101 10.70 -2.67 9.61
CA ASN A 101 11.40 -3.19 10.77
C ASN A 101 10.92 -2.41 12.00
N TYR A 102 10.39 -3.10 12.98
CA TYR A 102 9.94 -2.49 14.23
C TYR A 102 10.42 -3.27 15.45
N LYS A 103 10.38 -2.58 16.59
CA LYS A 103 10.70 -3.13 17.90
C LYS A 103 9.50 -2.98 18.80
N THR A 104 9.20 -4.05 19.49
CA THR A 104 8.15 -4.08 20.51
C THR A 104 8.80 -4.26 21.88
N LYS A 105 8.16 -3.70 22.91
CA LYS A 105 8.52 -3.92 24.30
C LYS A 105 7.24 -3.99 25.12
N LYS A 106 7.07 -5.07 25.89
CA LYS A 106 5.96 -5.17 26.83
C LYS A 106 6.10 -4.10 27.93
N GLU A 107 5.04 -3.31 28.13
CA GLU A 107 4.98 -2.28 29.17
C GLU A 107 3.63 -2.38 29.89
N GLY A 108 3.64 -2.90 31.13
CA GLY A 108 2.41 -3.13 31.89
C GLY A 108 1.43 -4.08 31.16
N ALA A 109 0.22 -3.59 30.92
CA ALA A 109 -0.83 -4.32 30.21
C ALA A 109 -0.76 -4.18 28.68
N GLY A 110 0.09 -3.27 28.16
CA GLY A 110 0.21 -2.98 26.74
C GLY A 110 1.59 -3.25 26.17
N ILE A 111 1.81 -2.77 24.96
CA ILE A 111 3.05 -2.89 24.20
C ILE A 111 3.48 -1.49 23.75
N ARG A 112 4.74 -1.14 23.99
CA ARG A 112 5.38 -0.01 23.32
C ARG A 112 5.98 -0.47 22.02
N LEU A 113 5.64 0.24 20.94
CA LEU A 113 6.11 -0.02 19.60
C LEU A 113 7.03 1.12 19.14
N SER A 114 8.13 0.76 18.50
CA SER A 114 9.02 1.73 17.86
C SER A 114 9.47 1.29 16.47
N ALA A 115 9.47 2.23 15.53
CA ALA A 115 9.97 2.01 14.18
C ALA A 115 10.60 3.31 13.66
N THR A 116 11.78 3.18 13.04
CA THR A 116 12.60 4.33 12.61
C THR A 116 12.66 4.50 11.09
N GLU A 117 12.47 3.41 10.35
CA GLU A 117 12.48 3.45 8.89
C GLU A 117 11.60 2.36 8.28
N ALA A 118 11.12 2.65 7.06
CA ALA A 118 10.57 1.65 6.14
C ALA A 118 11.27 1.78 4.78
N LEU A 119 11.56 0.65 4.14
CA LEU A 119 12.02 0.61 2.76
C LEU A 119 10.83 0.41 1.84
N TYR A 120 10.88 0.99 0.65
CA TYR A 120 9.85 0.74 -0.35
C TYR A 120 10.39 0.70 -1.78
N ASN A 121 9.66 0.02 -2.66
CA ASN A 121 9.87 0.02 -4.11
C ASN A 121 8.53 -0.08 -4.84
N LEU A 122 8.14 1.00 -5.52
CA LEU A 122 7.04 1.05 -6.47
C LEU A 122 7.58 0.75 -7.87
N TYR A 123 7.10 -0.32 -8.46
CA TYR A 123 7.55 -0.86 -9.74
C TYR A 123 6.39 -1.00 -10.72
N SER A 124 6.55 -0.49 -11.94
CA SER A 124 5.55 -0.63 -13.00
C SER A 124 5.74 -1.94 -13.74
N LEU A 125 4.69 -2.75 -13.81
CA LEU A 125 4.67 -4.00 -14.58
C LEU A 125 4.52 -3.75 -16.09
N ASN A 126 3.93 -2.61 -16.44
CA ASN A 126 3.74 -2.18 -17.83
C ASN A 126 5.06 -1.69 -18.46
N THR A 127 5.83 -0.88 -17.73
CA THR A 127 7.11 -0.33 -18.25
C THR A 127 8.33 -1.14 -17.81
N MET A 128 8.16 -2.11 -16.92
CA MET A 128 9.21 -2.94 -16.34
C MET A 128 10.33 -2.11 -15.69
N LYS A 129 9.95 -1.03 -15.01
CA LYS A 129 10.88 -0.09 -14.35
C LYS A 129 10.39 0.27 -12.96
N SER A 130 11.36 0.51 -12.07
CA SER A 130 11.06 1.17 -10.79
C SER A 130 10.57 2.58 -11.08
N LEU A 131 9.37 2.90 -10.63
CA LEU A 131 8.79 4.23 -10.69
C LEU A 131 9.34 5.09 -9.54
N ARG A 132 9.46 4.49 -8.36
CA ARG A 132 9.96 5.14 -7.15
C ARG A 132 10.50 4.09 -6.19
N ASN A 133 11.59 4.39 -5.49
CA ASN A 133 12.09 3.55 -4.41
C ASN A 133 12.81 4.43 -3.39
N GLY A 134 13.00 3.90 -2.18
CA GLY A 134 13.81 4.58 -1.19
C GLY A 134 13.50 4.16 0.23
N LYS A 135 13.88 5.04 1.16
CA LYS A 135 13.62 4.91 2.58
C LYS A 135 12.68 6.01 3.04
N ILE A 136 11.72 5.66 3.90
CA ILE A 136 10.88 6.61 4.63
C ILE A 136 11.38 6.63 6.06
N LYS A 137 11.67 7.82 6.58
CA LYS A 137 12.01 8.00 7.98
C LYS A 137 10.73 7.96 8.80
N LEU A 138 10.63 6.98 9.69
CA LEU A 138 9.54 6.85 10.65
C LEU A 138 9.99 7.41 12.00
N ASN A 139 9.10 8.08 12.72
CA ASN A 139 9.35 8.52 14.09
C ASN A 139 8.28 7.91 15.01
N ILE A 140 8.14 6.58 14.95
CA ILE A 140 7.12 5.87 15.69
C ILE A 140 7.69 5.48 17.06
N SER A 141 7.00 5.90 18.11
CA SER A 141 7.23 5.48 19.50
C SER A 141 5.91 5.54 20.27
N GLU A 142 5.04 4.57 20.03
CA GLU A 142 3.66 4.58 20.52
C GLU A 142 3.38 3.48 21.54
N TYR A 143 2.50 3.77 22.51
CA TYR A 143 2.05 2.79 23.50
C TYR A 143 0.65 2.30 23.14
N ILE A 144 0.52 1.00 22.89
CA ILE A 144 -0.71 0.33 22.46
C ILE A 144 -1.24 -0.49 23.63
N GLU A 145 -2.37 -0.07 24.18
CA GLU A 145 -3.01 -0.72 25.34
C GLU A 145 -4.22 -1.60 24.99
N ASN A 146 -4.82 -1.39 23.81
CA ASN A 146 -6.01 -2.12 23.37
C ASN A 146 -6.11 -2.17 21.83
N ASN A 147 -7.02 -2.99 21.33
CA ASN A 147 -7.21 -3.21 19.89
C ASN A 147 -7.73 -1.97 19.13
N ASP A 148 -8.54 -1.11 19.76
CA ASP A 148 -9.08 0.07 19.07
C ASP A 148 -8.00 1.11 18.81
N LYS A 149 -7.16 1.40 19.83
CA LYS A 149 -5.99 2.26 19.69
C LYS A 149 -4.99 1.68 18.71
N LYS A 150 -4.80 0.35 18.73
CA LYS A 150 -4.01 -0.36 17.72
C LYS A 150 -4.54 0.01 16.33
N ASN A 151 -5.78 -0.34 16.00
CA ASN A 151 -6.35 -0.14 14.67
C ASN A 151 -6.29 1.31 14.18
N ALA A 152 -6.57 2.28 15.05
CA ALA A 152 -6.48 3.71 14.69
C ALA A 152 -5.04 4.15 14.37
N PHE A 153 -4.08 3.76 15.22
CA PHE A 153 -2.66 4.04 14.99
C PHE A 153 -2.17 3.44 13.67
N LEU A 154 -2.55 2.19 13.40
CA LEU A 154 -2.20 1.48 12.19
C LEU A 154 -2.72 2.17 10.93
N LYS A 155 -4.01 2.56 10.93
CA LYS A 155 -4.65 3.28 9.82
C LYS A 155 -3.94 4.60 9.49
N ASN A 156 -3.60 5.38 10.52
CA ASN A 156 -2.92 6.65 10.32
C ASN A 156 -1.52 6.45 9.76
N THR A 157 -0.76 5.52 10.35
CA THR A 157 0.60 5.19 9.91
C THR A 157 0.63 4.70 8.47
N GLY A 158 -0.27 3.79 8.08
CA GLY A 158 -0.36 3.27 6.72
C GLY A 158 -0.67 4.38 5.71
N ASN A 159 -1.63 5.25 6.02
CA ASN A 159 -1.98 6.37 5.16
C ASN A 159 -0.83 7.38 5.00
N ASP A 160 -0.13 7.70 6.08
CA ASP A 160 1.02 8.62 6.04
C ASP A 160 2.12 8.07 5.13
N ILE A 161 2.42 6.78 5.26
CA ILE A 161 3.45 6.11 4.47
C ILE A 161 3.07 6.07 2.99
N LEU A 162 1.83 5.69 2.65
CA LEU A 162 1.39 5.73 1.26
C LEU A 162 1.42 7.15 0.69
N ASN A 163 0.94 8.14 1.44
CA ASN A 163 0.98 9.52 1.00
C ASN A 163 2.42 9.95 0.70
N ASP A 164 3.40 9.57 1.52
CA ASP A 164 4.81 9.89 1.27
C ASP A 164 5.42 9.12 0.08
N ILE A 165 4.90 7.93 -0.24
CA ILE A 165 5.29 7.15 -1.44
C ILE A 165 4.67 7.73 -2.72
N TYR A 166 3.47 8.29 -2.66
CA TYR A 166 2.76 8.79 -3.84
C TYR A 166 2.86 10.32 -4.06
N LYS A 167 3.34 11.11 -3.08
CA LYS A 167 3.67 12.55 -3.23
C LYS A 167 4.86 12.79 -4.14
#